data_AF-C6VUN8-F1
#
_entry.id   AF-C6VUN8-F1
#
_cell.length_a   1.000
_cell.length_b   1.000
_cell.length_c   1.000
_cell.angle_alpha   90.00
_cell.angle_beta   90.00
_cell.angle_gamma   90.00
#
_symmetry.space_group_name_H-M   'P 1'
#
loop_
_entity.id
_entity.type
_entity.pdbx_description
1 polymer ?
#
loop_
_entity_poly.entity_id
_entity_poly.type
_entity_poly.pdbx_seq_one_letter_code
_entity_poly.pdbx_strand_id
1 'polypeptide(L)'
;MYDSSKVHIFVDDDPAPVAVLDAPVSFELDTRKLVDGKHSLKIVSKDPSGKEGIRIIPFEVRNGPAIAVEGIHENAVVDGILPLMINAYGKGDQQKFLITGSETPHSIPAWIWILLISFTGWAIFYLVRYF
;
A
#
# COMPACT_ATOMS: atom_id res chain seq x y z
N MET A 1 42.56 2.93 9.58
CA MET A 1 42.04 1.64 9.11
C MET A 1 40.57 1.64 9.49
N TYR A 2 39.64 1.70 8.54
CA TYR A 2 38.20 1.66 8.87
C TYR A 2 37.91 0.26 9.37
N ASP A 3 37.65 0.15 10.67
CA ASP A 3 37.37 -1.12 11.32
C ASP A 3 35.92 -1.47 10.96
N SER A 4 35.74 -2.27 9.90
CA SER A 4 34.42 -2.63 9.40
C SER A 4 33.78 -3.67 10.31
N SER A 5 32.65 -3.34 10.92
CA SER A 5 31.87 -4.31 11.69
C SER A 5 31.16 -5.28 10.75
N LYS A 6 31.10 -6.56 11.17
CA LYS A 6 30.37 -7.60 10.42
C LYS A 6 28.92 -7.65 10.87
N VAL A 7 28.00 -7.60 9.92
CA VAL A 7 26.56 -7.65 10.15
C VAL A 7 26.04 -9.00 9.68
N HIS A 8 25.46 -9.76 10.60
CA HIS A 8 24.75 -11.00 10.32
C HIS A 8 23.24 -10.73 10.35
N ILE A 9 22.55 -11.10 9.28
CA ILE A 9 21.11 -10.87 9.12
C ILE A 9 20.40 -12.21 9.15
N PHE A 10 19.43 -12.36 10.04
CA PHE A 10 18.61 -13.55 10.23
C PHE A 10 17.15 -13.18 10.00
N VAL A 11 16.39 -14.09 9.39
CA VAL A 11 14.94 -13.97 9.23
C VAL A 11 14.31 -15.06 10.08
N ASP A 12 13.35 -14.66 10.91
CA ASP A 12 12.67 -15.50 11.89
C ASP A 12 13.66 -16.20 12.85
N ASP A 13 13.32 -17.42 13.26
CA ASP A 13 14.14 -18.25 14.13
C ASP A 13 15.11 -19.16 13.34
N ASP A 14 15.40 -18.83 12.08
CA ASP A 14 16.36 -19.59 11.28
C ASP A 14 17.78 -19.48 11.87
N PRO A 15 18.44 -20.61 12.20
CA PRO A 15 19.81 -20.59 12.71
C PRO A 15 20.84 -20.10 11.69
N ALA A 16 20.54 -20.16 10.39
CA ALA A 16 21.42 -19.71 9.32
C ALA A 16 21.18 -18.23 9.00
N PRO A 17 22.23 -17.39 8.93
CA PRO A 17 22.07 -16.02 8.49
C PRO A 17 21.75 -16.00 6.98
N VAL A 18 20.74 -15.21 6.60
CA VAL A 18 20.38 -14.93 5.20
C VAL A 18 21.50 -14.18 4.49
N ALA A 19 22.23 -13.33 5.22
CA ALA A 19 23.39 -12.63 4.71
C ALA A 19 24.39 -12.31 5.82
N VAL A 20 25.68 -12.26 5.44
CA VAL A 20 26.78 -11.77 6.28
C VAL A 20 27.55 -10.74 5.47
N LEU A 21 27.56 -9.50 5.95
CA LEU A 21 28.00 -8.33 5.18
C LEU A 21 28.84 -7.40 6.06
N ASP A 22 29.73 -6.60 5.47
CA ASP A 22 30.51 -5.59 6.20
C ASP A 22 29.78 -4.24 6.20
N ALA A 23 29.69 -3.57 7.36
CA ALA A 23 29.02 -2.28 7.49
C ALA A 23 29.86 -1.11 6.93
N PRO A 24 29.24 -0.04 6.40
CA PRO A 24 27.80 0.12 6.14
C PRO A 24 27.36 -0.66 4.90
N VAL A 25 26.16 -1.25 4.92
CA VAL A 25 25.64 -2.08 3.82
C VAL A 25 24.18 -1.80 3.52
N SER A 26 23.81 -1.91 2.23
CA SER A 26 22.43 -1.99 1.76
C SER A 26 22.08 -3.46 1.48
N PHE A 27 20.97 -3.94 2.04
CA PHE A 27 20.50 -5.31 1.90
C PHE A 27 19.07 -5.33 1.37
N GLU A 28 18.81 -6.11 0.32
CA GLU A 28 17.49 -6.30 -0.26
C GLU A 28 16.90 -7.63 0.18
N LEU A 29 15.77 -7.59 0.88
CA LEU A 29 15.04 -8.78 1.32
C LEU A 29 13.96 -9.14 0.30
N ASP A 30 14.09 -10.29 -0.37
CA ASP A 30 13.05 -10.80 -1.27
C ASP A 30 11.91 -11.46 -0.48
N THR A 31 10.88 -10.68 -0.15
CA THR A 31 9.73 -11.14 0.63
C THR A 31 8.85 -12.13 -0.12
N ARG A 32 8.98 -12.28 -1.45
CA ARG A 32 8.17 -13.25 -2.25
C ARG A 32 8.47 -14.71 -1.92
N LYS A 33 9.63 -14.95 -1.30
CA LYS A 33 10.07 -16.29 -0.85
C LYS A 33 9.60 -16.60 0.57
N LEU A 34 9.06 -15.61 1.28
CA LEU A 34 8.53 -15.76 2.62
C LEU A 34 7.04 -16.13 2.54
N VAL A 35 6.60 -16.91 3.51
CA VAL A 35 5.18 -17.24 3.69
C VAL A 35 4.41 -15.99 4.14
N ASP A 36 3.09 -16.01 4.01
CA ASP A 36 2.26 -14.94 4.56
C ASP A 36 2.19 -15.06 6.08
N GLY A 37 2.26 -13.92 6.77
CA GLY A 37 2.15 -13.87 8.22
C GLY A 37 3.17 -12.96 8.88
N LYS A 38 3.32 -13.12 10.20
CA LYS A 38 4.23 -12.34 11.03
C LYS A 38 5.63 -12.94 10.97
N HIS A 39 6.61 -12.08 10.76
CA HIS A 39 8.03 -12.41 10.65
C HIS A 39 8.86 -11.48 11.52
N SER A 40 10.11 -11.86 11.77
CA SER A 40 11.07 -11.02 12.49
C SER A 40 12.41 -10.96 11.78
N LEU A 41 12.98 -9.77 11.65
CA LEU A 41 14.32 -9.58 11.10
C LEU A 41 15.27 -9.32 12.27
N LYS A 42 16.20 -10.24 12.50
CA LYS A 42 17.23 -10.12 13.55
C LYS A 42 18.56 -9.76 12.91
N ILE A 43 19.10 -8.62 13.33
CA ILE A 43 20.37 -8.08 12.86
C ILE A 43 21.36 -8.15 14.01
N VAL A 44 22.48 -8.84 13.80
CA VAL A 44 23.57 -8.97 14.76
C VAL A 44 24.82 -8.31 14.19
N SER A 45 25.20 -7.16 14.73
CA SER A 45 26.45 -6.47 14.39
C SER A 45 27.55 -6.93 15.33
N LYS A 46 28.68 -7.39 14.79
CA LYS A 46 29.90 -7.72 15.53
C LYS A 46 30.94 -6.65 15.27
N ASP A 47 31.28 -5.91 16.31
CA ASP A 47 32.38 -4.97 16.25
C ASP A 47 33.73 -5.70 16.23
N PRO A 48 34.77 -5.09 15.64
CA PRO A 48 36.12 -5.66 15.62
C PRO A 48 36.72 -5.87 17.03
N SER A 49 36.23 -5.13 18.02
CA SER A 49 36.56 -5.32 19.44
C SER A 49 35.81 -6.49 20.11
N GLY A 50 35.02 -7.27 19.35
CA GLY A 50 34.29 -8.45 19.82
C GLY A 50 32.97 -8.16 20.52
N LYS A 51 32.50 -6.90 20.54
CA LYS A 51 31.19 -6.54 21.08
C LYS A 51 30.10 -6.85 20.06
N GLU A 52 28.98 -7.40 20.53
CA GLU A 52 27.84 -7.72 19.68
C GLU A 52 26.65 -6.81 20.00
N GLY A 53 26.07 -6.20 18.97
CA GLY A 53 24.82 -5.45 19.04
C GLY A 53 23.71 -6.23 18.33
N ILE A 54 22.56 -6.43 19.01
CA ILE A 54 21.42 -7.16 18.45
C ILE A 54 20.24 -6.21 18.29
N ARG A 55 19.61 -6.22 17.10
CA ARG A 55 18.37 -5.50 16.81
C ARG A 55 17.36 -6.46 16.19
N ILE A 56 16.13 -6.46 16.71
CA ILE A 56 15.02 -7.27 16.19
C ILE A 56 13.94 -6.33 15.67
N ILE A 57 13.47 -6.57 14.44
CA ILE A 57 12.45 -5.77 13.76
C ILE A 57 11.30 -6.70 13.37
N PRO A 58 10.11 -6.60 13.99
CA PRO A 58 8.94 -7.36 13.55
C PRO A 58 8.37 -6.77 12.25
N PHE A 59 7.94 -7.63 11.32
CA PHE A 59 7.26 -7.24 10.09
C PHE A 59 6.20 -8.28 9.69
N GLU A 60 5.32 -7.94 8.77
CA GLU A 60 4.28 -8.86 8.28
C GLU A 60 4.36 -8.96 6.75
N VAL A 61 4.34 -10.19 6.24
CA VAL A 61 4.37 -10.49 4.81
C VAL A 61 2.96 -10.82 4.33
N ARG A 62 2.56 -10.19 3.22
CA ARG A 62 1.26 -10.39 2.55
C ARG A 62 1.49 -10.51 1.04
N ASN A 63 1.84 -11.72 0.62
CA ASN A 63 2.01 -12.13 -0.77
C ASN A 63 0.74 -12.75 -1.36
N GLY A 64 -0.14 -13.30 -0.51
CA GLY A 64 -1.41 -13.90 -0.88
C GLY A 64 -2.49 -12.92 -1.34
N PRO A 65 -3.66 -13.43 -1.75
CA PRO A 65 -4.78 -12.60 -2.20
C PRO A 65 -5.34 -11.76 -1.06
N ALA A 66 -5.77 -10.54 -1.37
CA ALA A 66 -6.53 -9.72 -0.42
C ALA A 66 -7.95 -10.29 -0.29
N ILE A 67 -8.39 -10.55 0.94
CA ILE A 67 -9.73 -11.06 1.22
C ILE A 67 -10.58 -9.91 1.76
N ALA A 68 -11.72 -9.65 1.14
CA ALA A 68 -12.74 -8.73 1.62
C ALA A 68 -13.98 -9.52 2.04
N VAL A 69 -14.48 -9.27 3.24
CA VAL A 69 -15.69 -9.89 3.76
C VAL A 69 -16.71 -8.79 4.01
N GLU A 70 -17.88 -8.93 3.40
CA GLU A 70 -19.05 -8.07 3.63
C GLU A 70 -20.12 -8.86 4.39
N GLY A 71 -20.95 -8.15 5.15
CA GLY A 71 -22.01 -8.72 5.99
C GLY A 71 -21.61 -8.93 7.45
N ILE A 72 -20.33 -8.79 7.81
CA ILE A 72 -19.86 -8.78 9.21
C ILE A 72 -18.65 -7.85 9.37
N HIS A 73 -18.49 -7.29 10.58
CA HIS A 73 -17.36 -6.44 10.96
C HIS A 73 -16.59 -7.06 12.12
N GLU A 74 -15.33 -6.63 12.31
CA GLU A 74 -14.49 -7.13 13.40
C GLU A 74 -15.14 -6.90 14.76
N ASN A 75 -15.12 -7.93 15.61
CA ASN A 75 -15.71 -7.93 16.95
C ASN A 75 -17.24 -7.73 17.01
N ALA A 76 -17.96 -7.96 15.91
CA ALA A 76 -19.42 -7.93 15.91
C ALA A 76 -20.03 -9.02 16.82
N VAL A 77 -21.03 -8.66 17.61
CA VAL A 77 -21.88 -9.61 18.34
C VAL A 77 -23.10 -9.92 17.47
N VAL A 78 -23.24 -11.17 17.04
CA VAL A 78 -24.26 -11.61 16.07
C VAL A 78 -25.10 -12.74 16.65
N ASP A 79 -26.36 -12.86 16.20
CA ASP A 79 -27.29 -13.92 16.57
C ASP A 79 -28.07 -14.39 15.33
N GLY A 80 -28.42 -15.67 15.26
CA GLY A 80 -29.14 -16.27 14.13
C GLY A 80 -28.30 -16.54 12.87
N ILE A 81 -28.90 -16.35 11.68
CA ILE A 81 -28.28 -16.64 10.37
C ILE A 81 -27.89 -15.32 9.68
N LEU A 82 -26.61 -15.15 9.40
CA LEU A 82 -26.04 -13.95 8.79
C LEU A 82 -25.49 -14.25 7.39
N PRO A 83 -26.04 -13.65 6.32
CA PRO A 83 -25.46 -13.81 4.99
C PRO A 83 -24.14 -13.04 4.89
N LEU A 84 -23.08 -13.74 4.51
CA LEU A 84 -21.76 -13.16 4.29
C LEU A 84 -21.38 -13.24 2.81
N MET A 85 -20.74 -12.20 2.31
CA MET A 85 -20.13 -12.19 0.99
C MET A 85 -18.61 -12.14 1.15
N ILE A 86 -17.91 -13.10 0.54
CA ILE A 86 -16.45 -13.23 0.63
C ILE A 86 -15.89 -13.04 -0.77
N ASN A 87 -15.04 -12.03 -0.92
CA ASN A 87 -14.34 -11.70 -2.15
C ASN A 87 -12.83 -11.90 -1.96
N ALA A 88 -12.16 -12.53 -2.91
CA ALA A 88 -10.71 -12.70 -2.91
C ALA A 88 -10.11 -12.06 -4.15
N TYR A 89 -9.21 -11.09 -3.95
CA TYR A 89 -8.53 -10.38 -5.01
C TYR A 89 -7.09 -10.87 -5.09
N GLY A 90 -6.76 -11.57 -6.18
CA GLY A 90 -5.38 -11.93 -6.46
C GLY A 90 -4.53 -10.68 -6.66
N LYS A 91 -3.33 -10.65 -6.07
CA LYS A 91 -2.29 -9.66 -6.34
C LYS A 91 -1.68 -9.94 -7.72
N GLY A 92 -2.52 -9.89 -8.76
CA GLY A 92 -2.11 -10.03 -10.15
C GLY A 92 -1.17 -8.88 -10.51
N ASP A 93 -0.14 -9.21 -11.28
CA ASP A 93 0.92 -8.30 -11.74
C ASP A 93 0.35 -6.90 -12.07
N GLN A 94 0.63 -5.93 -11.21
CA GLN A 94 0.07 -4.57 -11.26
C GLN A 94 0.58 -3.75 -12.47
N GLN A 95 1.24 -4.37 -13.45
CA GLN A 95 1.79 -3.67 -14.61
C GLN A 95 0.78 -3.39 -15.72
N LYS A 96 -0.44 -3.92 -15.63
CA LYS A 96 -1.52 -3.57 -16.57
C LYS A 96 -2.69 -2.94 -15.84
N PHE A 97 -2.54 -1.66 -15.56
CA PHE A 97 -3.67 -0.77 -15.31
C PHE A 97 -4.46 -0.65 -16.63
N LEU A 98 -5.36 -1.60 -16.92
CA LEU A 98 -6.28 -1.51 -18.06
C LEU A 98 -7.35 -0.48 -17.72
N ILE A 99 -7.07 0.79 -17.98
CA ILE A 99 -8.09 1.84 -17.98
C ILE A 99 -8.91 1.66 -19.26
N THR A 100 -9.85 0.72 -19.25
CA THR A 100 -10.89 0.68 -20.27
C THR A 100 -12.17 1.17 -19.64
N GLY A 101 -12.57 2.40 -20.01
CA GLY A 101 -13.88 2.96 -19.66
C GLY A 101 -13.97 3.60 -18.28
N SER A 102 -12.98 4.41 -17.87
CA SER A 102 -13.07 5.23 -16.64
C SER A 102 -13.86 6.53 -16.82
N GLU A 103 -14.47 6.77 -17.98
CA GLU A 103 -15.32 7.93 -18.19
C GLU A 103 -16.76 7.55 -17.87
N THR A 104 -17.19 7.80 -16.64
CA THR A 104 -18.63 7.88 -16.37
C THR A 104 -19.17 9.07 -17.17
N PRO A 105 -20.10 8.89 -18.12
CA PRO A 105 -20.64 10.01 -18.88
C PRO A 105 -21.43 10.89 -17.91
N HIS A 106 -20.81 11.97 -17.45
CA HIS A 106 -21.46 12.93 -16.58
C HIS A 106 -22.13 14.00 -17.44
N SER A 107 -23.40 14.26 -17.19
CA SER A 107 -24.10 15.36 -17.84
C SER A 107 -23.48 16.70 -17.44
N ILE A 108 -23.57 17.69 -18.33
CA ILE A 108 -23.05 19.04 -18.08
C ILE A 108 -23.66 19.58 -16.78
N PRO A 109 -22.83 19.98 -15.78
CA PRO A 109 -23.33 20.51 -14.52
C PRO A 109 -24.27 21.71 -14.70
N ALA A 110 -25.34 21.76 -13.90
CA ALA A 110 -26.36 22.81 -13.99
C ALA A 110 -25.81 24.24 -13.85
N TRP A 111 -24.70 24.42 -13.14
CA TRP A 111 -24.08 25.74 -12.98
C TRP A 111 -23.53 26.33 -14.28
N ILE A 112 -23.15 25.49 -15.27
CA ILE A 112 -22.72 25.96 -16.59
C ILE A 112 -23.90 26.59 -17.33
N TRP A 113 -25.09 25.98 -17.26
CA TRP A 113 -26.31 26.55 -17.83
C TRP A 113 -26.69 27.87 -17.17
N ILE A 114 -26.56 27.97 -15.84
CA ILE A 114 -26.81 29.22 -15.10
C ILE A 114 -25.85 30.32 -15.58
N LEU A 115 -24.56 30.01 -15.74
CA LEU A 115 -23.56 30.96 -16.24
C LEU A 115 -23.89 31.41 -17.66
N LEU A 116 -24.25 30.48 -18.54
CA LEU A 116 -24.59 30.75 -19.94
C LEU A 116 -25.82 31.66 -20.03
N ILE A 117 -26.89 31.34 -19.29
CA ILE A 117 -28.11 32.16 -19.23
C ILE A 117 -27.81 33.55 -18.67
N SER A 118 -27.01 33.64 -17.61
CA SER A 118 -26.62 34.93 -17.01
C SER A 118 -25.80 35.78 -17.98
N PHE A 119 -24.85 35.17 -18.70
CA PHE A 119 -24.03 35.87 -19.67
C PHE A 119 -24.85 36.34 -20.87
N THR A 120 -25.73 35.49 -21.40
CA THR A 120 -26.63 35.86 -22.51
C THR A 120 -27.58 36.98 -22.09
N GLY A 121 -28.18 36.90 -20.90
CA GLY A 121 -29.05 37.95 -20.37
C GLY A 121 -28.31 39.29 -20.21
N TRP A 122 -27.09 39.25 -19.68
CA TRP A 122 -26.24 40.44 -19.56
C TRP A 122 -25.87 41.03 -20.93
N ALA A 123 -25.49 40.19 -21.90
CA ALA A 123 -25.14 40.64 -23.25
C ALA A 123 -26.33 41.32 -23.96
N ILE A 124 -27.54 40.75 -23.84
CA ILE A 124 -28.76 41.35 -24.39
C ILE A 124 -29.05 42.69 -23.71
N PHE A 125 -28.99 42.75 -22.38
CA PHE A 125 -29.17 43.99 -21.63
C PHE A 125 -28.18 45.07 -22.08
N TYR A 126 -26.91 44.70 -22.23
CA TYR A 126 -25.85 45.61 -22.65
C TYR A 126 -26.12 46.15 -24.07
N LEU A 127 -26.49 45.28 -25.01
CA LEU A 127 -26.83 45.69 -26.37
C LEU A 127 -28.01 46.67 -26.39
N VAL A 128 -29.12 46.34 -25.72
CA VAL A 128 -30.31 47.22 -25.68
C VAL A 128 -30.02 48.56 -25.01
N ARG A 129 -29.12 48.59 -24.02
CA ARG A 129 -28.83 49.79 -23.24
C ARG A 129 -27.88 50.75 -23.95
N TYR A 130 -26.96 50.23 -24.76
CA TYR A 130 -25.81 50.98 -25.29
C TYR A 130 -25.72 51.03 -26.82
N PHE A 131 -26.58 50.31 -27.55
CA PHE A 131 -26.77 50.40 -29.00
C PHE A 131 -28.25 50.66 -29.32
#